data_AF-A0A1I8HBX5-F1
#
_entry.id   AF-A0A1I8HBX5-F1
#
_cell.length_a   1.000
_cell.length_b   1.000
_cell.length_c   1.000
_cell.angle_alpha   90.00
_cell.angle_beta   90.00
_cell.angle_gamma   90.00
#
_symmetry.space_group_name_H-M   'P 1'
#
loop_
_entity.id
_entity.type
_entity.pdbx_description
1 polymer ?
#
loop_
_entity_poly.entity_id
_entity_poly.type
_entity_poly.pdbx_seq_one_letter_code
_entity_poly.pdbx_strand_id
1 'polypeptide(L)'
;MTSLYLFSLLILSLLWPSYLARHISGVLQTDSNWHFLTRFCFLPDKGSLKFTIRYPVSYLTQSMLLYWDKPNLWTSVYNTELSCTQKEADLEILKYQIFRLSKDSGLCRSVENNTALLCDSKEYQFKSARERWWFIVISNCMARSGLLLHYDMWLRNGEPGNLFREHFSADEIYILEFNIGFFFLQSALLVLAVLIAIRLRKKQLLHTTYKIFLLSAVLLLFSITLTCIAYISYGATGNKSTVLHYMCKTPKTPNRQSYSLHDLT
;
A
#
# COMPACT_ATOMS: atom_id res chain seq x y z
N MET A 1 23.54 30.08 -18.60
CA MET A 1 24.09 29.12 -17.63
C MET A 1 23.38 29.19 -16.28
N THR A 2 23.03 30.38 -15.80
CA THR A 2 22.22 30.61 -14.57
C THR A 2 20.86 29.89 -14.53
N SER A 3 20.16 29.78 -15.67
CA SER A 3 18.87 29.05 -15.75
C SER A 3 18.99 27.53 -15.55
N LEU A 4 20.15 26.92 -15.82
CA LEU A 4 20.36 25.48 -15.55
C LEU A 4 20.60 25.20 -14.06
N TYR A 5 21.25 26.12 -13.36
CA TYR A 5 21.49 26.00 -11.91
C TYR A 5 20.20 26.17 -11.10
N LEU A 6 19.32 27.08 -11.52
CA LEU A 6 18.00 27.24 -10.90
C LEU A 6 17.11 26.00 -11.10
N PHE A 7 17.15 25.39 -12.29
CA PHE A 7 16.43 24.14 -12.55
C PHE A 7 17.03 22.95 -11.77
N SER A 8 18.36 22.90 -11.65
CA SER A 8 19.08 21.91 -10.83
C SER A 8 18.75 22.06 -9.33
N LEU A 9 18.71 23.28 -8.80
CA LEU A 9 18.32 23.58 -7.41
C LEU A 9 16.84 23.28 -7.14
N LEU A 10 15.96 23.53 -8.10
CA LEU A 10 14.54 23.16 -8.00
C LEU A 10 14.37 21.64 -7.96
N ILE A 11 15.10 20.91 -8.83
CA ILE A 11 15.17 19.44 -8.84
C ILE A 11 15.74 18.91 -7.51
N LEU A 12 16.79 19.54 -6.96
CA LEU A 12 17.38 19.19 -5.67
C LEU A 12 16.43 19.46 -4.49
N SER A 13 15.59 20.50 -4.57
CA SER A 13 14.56 20.80 -3.57
C SER A 13 13.35 19.86 -3.64
N LEU A 14 13.02 19.34 -4.83
CA LEU A 14 12.02 18.29 -5.06
C LEU A 14 12.52 16.90 -4.67
N LEU A 15 13.84 16.74 -4.53
CA LEU A 15 14.50 15.52 -4.04
C LEU A 15 14.49 15.40 -2.53
N TRP A 16 13.83 16.29 -1.77
CA TRP A 16 13.65 16.11 -0.32
C TRP A 16 12.49 15.14 -0.08
N PRO A 17 12.74 13.84 0.15
CA PRO A 17 11.65 12.92 0.38
C PRO A 17 11.24 13.15 1.83
N SER A 18 10.08 13.75 2.06
CA SER A 18 9.40 13.60 3.34
C SER A 18 9.06 12.11 3.48
N TYR A 19 9.95 11.38 4.15
CA TYR A 19 9.79 9.98 4.45
C TYR A 19 8.67 9.86 5.48
N LEU A 20 7.49 9.42 5.05
CA LEU A 20 6.46 8.97 5.97
C LEU A 20 6.24 7.49 5.69
N ALA A 21 6.58 6.71 6.72
CA ALA A 21 6.59 5.26 6.76
C ALA A 21 5.17 4.67 6.53
N ARG A 22 5.03 3.44 5.97
CA ARG A 22 3.88 2.56 6.22
C ARG A 22 4.02 1.09 5.70
N HIS A 23 4.50 0.04 6.38
CA HIS A 23 4.24 -0.53 7.71
C HIS A 23 2.93 -0.04 8.28
N ILE A 24 1.89 -0.87 8.21
CA ILE A 24 0.57 -0.40 8.59
C ILE A 24 0.46 -0.52 10.10
N SER A 25 0.91 0.54 10.75
CA SER A 25 0.68 0.80 12.16
C SER A 25 -0.11 2.10 12.34
N GLY A 26 -0.78 2.21 13.47
CA GLY A 26 -1.51 3.41 13.82
C GLY A 26 -2.50 3.20 14.95
N VAL A 27 -3.27 4.25 15.20
CA VAL A 27 -4.40 4.25 16.13
C VAL A 27 -5.68 4.36 15.34
N LEU A 28 -6.57 3.39 15.53
CA LEU A 28 -7.94 3.45 15.03
C LEU A 28 -8.83 3.94 16.16
N GLN A 29 -9.45 5.10 15.97
CA GLN A 29 -10.47 5.63 16.86
C GLN A 29 -11.66 6.11 16.03
N THR A 30 -12.82 5.50 16.23
CA THR A 30 -14.05 5.87 15.51
C THR A 30 -15.28 5.43 16.31
N ASP A 31 -16.38 6.16 16.18
CA ASP A 31 -17.67 5.79 16.77
C ASP A 31 -18.35 4.63 16.02
N SER A 32 -17.88 4.30 14.82
CA SER A 32 -18.37 3.14 14.06
C SER A 32 -17.85 1.84 14.65
N ASN A 33 -18.73 0.85 14.79
CA ASN A 33 -18.40 -0.51 15.24
C ASN A 33 -17.78 -1.39 14.15
N TRP A 34 -17.60 -0.89 12.94
CA TRP A 34 -17.01 -1.63 11.82
C TRP A 34 -16.17 -0.68 10.96
N HIS A 35 -14.92 -1.05 10.69
CA HIS A 35 -13.99 -0.20 9.96
C HIS A 35 -13.04 -1.00 9.06
N PHE A 36 -13.00 -0.63 7.78
CA PHE A 36 -12.03 -1.15 6.81
C PHE A 36 -10.63 -0.59 7.10
N LEU A 37 -9.67 -1.47 7.38
CA LEU A 37 -8.33 -1.07 7.77
C LEU A 37 -7.40 -0.96 6.56
N THR A 38 -7.32 -2.03 5.77
CA THR A 38 -6.45 -2.12 4.60
C THR A 38 -6.83 -3.32 3.73
N ARG A 39 -6.27 -3.38 2.51
CA ARG A 39 -6.32 -4.57 1.65
C ARG A 39 -4.91 -4.94 1.19
N PHE A 40 -4.71 -6.22 0.90
CA PHE A 40 -3.45 -6.72 0.35
C PHE A 40 -3.70 -7.94 -0.52
N CYS A 41 -3.01 -8.02 -1.65
CA CYS A 41 -3.07 -9.18 -2.53
C CYS A 41 -1.97 -10.17 -2.13
N PHE A 42 -2.36 -11.30 -1.55
CA PHE A 42 -1.43 -12.32 -1.07
C PHE A 42 -1.11 -13.33 -2.18
N LEU A 43 0.17 -13.70 -2.31
CA LEU A 43 0.63 -14.77 -3.18
C LEU A 43 0.27 -16.15 -2.61
N PRO A 44 0.01 -17.14 -3.48
CA PRO A 44 -0.25 -18.51 -3.04
C PRO A 44 0.98 -19.08 -2.29
N ASP A 45 0.73 -19.63 -1.10
CA ASP A 45 1.71 -20.33 -0.24
C ASP A 45 2.91 -19.49 0.26
N LYS A 46 3.00 -18.21 -0.12
CA LYS A 46 4.02 -17.26 0.32
C LYS A 46 3.45 -16.09 1.12
N GLY A 47 2.17 -15.79 0.93
CA GLY A 47 1.50 -14.70 1.61
C GLY A 47 1.39 -14.94 3.12
N SER A 48 1.80 -13.98 3.94
CA SER A 48 1.69 -14.06 5.38
C SER A 48 1.23 -12.76 6.04
N LEU A 49 0.47 -12.93 7.13
CA LEU A 49 0.03 -11.85 8.02
C LEU A 49 0.54 -12.11 9.42
N LYS A 50 1.19 -11.09 10.01
CA LYS A 50 1.50 -11.03 11.43
C LYS A 50 0.99 -9.71 11.98
N PHE A 51 0.33 -9.74 13.12
CA PHE A 51 -0.21 -8.54 13.73
C PHE A 51 -0.03 -8.51 15.24
N THR A 52 0.10 -7.28 15.75
CA THR A 52 0.00 -6.96 17.16
C THR A 52 -1.07 -5.89 17.30
N ILE A 53 -2.11 -6.18 18.09
CA ILE A 53 -3.23 -5.27 18.33
C ILE A 53 -3.36 -5.05 19.83
N ARG A 54 -3.57 -3.80 20.22
CA ARG A 54 -3.71 -3.40 21.62
C ARG A 54 -4.91 -2.49 21.81
N TYR A 55 -5.75 -2.77 22.79
CA TYR A 55 -6.94 -1.97 23.04
C TYR A 55 -7.43 -2.03 24.50
N PRO A 56 -8.21 -1.03 24.98
CA PRO A 56 -8.71 -1.04 26.36
C PRO A 56 -9.80 -2.09 26.59
N VAL A 57 -9.80 -2.74 27.74
CA VAL A 57 -10.82 -3.75 28.11
C VAL A 57 -12.24 -3.17 28.12
N SER A 58 -12.38 -1.87 28.39
CA SER A 58 -13.67 -1.16 28.39
C SER A 58 -14.38 -1.14 27.04
N TYR A 59 -13.67 -1.36 25.92
CA TYR A 59 -14.26 -1.43 24.59
C TYR A 59 -14.84 -2.81 24.24
N LEU A 60 -14.85 -3.77 25.17
CA LEU A 60 -15.29 -5.16 24.95
C LEU A 60 -14.51 -5.86 23.83
N THR A 61 -14.83 -7.13 23.55
CA THR A 61 -14.08 -7.90 22.56
C THR A 61 -14.29 -7.35 21.15
N GLN A 62 -13.18 -7.02 20.50
CA GLN A 62 -13.14 -6.66 19.09
C GLN A 62 -12.73 -7.88 18.24
N SER A 63 -13.05 -7.87 16.96
CA SER A 63 -12.72 -8.92 16.01
C SER A 63 -11.95 -8.33 14.82
N MET A 64 -10.87 -9.00 14.41
CA MET A 64 -10.27 -8.77 13.10
C MET A 64 -10.88 -9.73 12.08
N LEU A 65 -11.45 -9.17 11.03
CA LEU A 65 -12.16 -9.89 9.98
C LEU A 65 -11.35 -9.87 8.69
N LEU A 66 -11.32 -11.00 7.99
CA LEU A 66 -10.64 -11.19 6.73
C LEU A 66 -11.66 -11.58 5.65
N TYR A 67 -12.03 -10.61 4.81
CA TYR A 67 -12.82 -10.88 3.60
C TYR A 67 -11.86 -11.11 2.43
N TRP A 68 -12.12 -12.10 1.59
CA TRP A 68 -11.33 -12.30 0.36
C TRP A 68 -12.15 -11.94 -0.88
N ASP A 69 -11.50 -11.81 -2.03
CA ASP A 69 -12.11 -11.47 -3.33
C ASP A 69 -13.04 -12.53 -3.95
N LYS A 70 -13.71 -13.32 -3.11
CA LYS A 70 -14.82 -14.14 -3.55
C LYS A 70 -15.88 -13.23 -4.20
N PRO A 71 -16.44 -13.60 -5.37
CA PRO A 71 -17.50 -12.85 -6.00
C PRO A 71 -18.61 -12.50 -5.00
N ASN A 72 -19.02 -11.23 -5.01
CA ASN A 72 -20.06 -10.64 -4.16
C ASN A 72 -19.80 -10.56 -2.65
N LEU A 73 -18.76 -11.20 -2.11
CA LEU A 73 -18.50 -11.23 -0.66
C LEU A 73 -18.10 -9.85 -0.12
N TRP A 74 -17.10 -9.20 -0.72
CA TRP A 74 -16.69 -7.87 -0.25
C TRP A 74 -17.78 -6.82 -0.48
N THR A 75 -18.45 -6.89 -1.63
CA THR A 75 -19.50 -5.92 -2.00
C THR A 75 -20.80 -6.10 -1.23
N SER A 76 -21.07 -7.27 -0.61
CA SER A 76 -22.23 -7.44 0.26
C SER A 76 -22.09 -6.68 1.58
N VAL A 77 -20.86 -6.46 2.05
CA VAL A 77 -20.59 -5.86 3.36
C VAL A 77 -20.05 -4.42 3.29
N TYR A 78 -19.30 -4.07 2.25
CA TYR A 78 -18.65 -2.78 2.14
C TYR A 78 -19.63 -1.72 1.62
N ASN A 79 -19.70 -0.58 2.30
CA ASN A 79 -20.63 0.52 2.01
C ASN A 79 -22.12 0.09 1.96
N THR A 80 -22.49 -0.92 2.75
CA THR A 80 -23.88 -1.35 2.93
C THR A 80 -24.40 -1.00 4.33
N GLU A 81 -25.72 -0.91 4.44
CA GLU A 81 -26.46 -0.61 5.67
C GLU A 81 -26.62 -1.83 6.61
N LEU A 82 -25.94 -2.94 6.31
CA LEU A 82 -25.97 -4.13 7.16
C LEU A 82 -25.43 -3.82 8.56
N SER A 83 -26.00 -4.49 9.57
CA SER A 83 -25.52 -4.39 10.94
C SER A 83 -24.12 -5.02 11.08
N CYS A 84 -23.38 -4.63 12.12
CA CYS A 84 -22.07 -5.21 12.42
C CYS A 84 -22.14 -6.75 12.49
N THR A 85 -23.14 -7.29 13.20
CA THR A 85 -23.31 -8.73 13.37
C THR A 85 -23.66 -9.45 12.07
N GLN A 86 -24.44 -8.81 11.18
CA GLN A 86 -24.72 -9.35 9.85
C GLN A 86 -23.45 -9.41 9.00
N LYS A 87 -22.60 -8.38 9.06
CA LYS A 87 -21.32 -8.37 8.33
C LYS A 87 -20.36 -9.45 8.82
N GLU A 88 -20.37 -9.77 10.13
CA GLU A 88 -19.60 -10.91 10.67
C GLU A 88 -20.20 -12.27 10.28
N ALA A 89 -21.53 -12.38 10.17
CA ALA A 89 -22.23 -13.64 9.90
C ALA A 89 -21.94 -14.21 8.50
N ASP A 90 -21.60 -13.35 7.54
CA ASP A 90 -21.19 -13.77 6.19
C ASP A 90 -19.83 -14.48 6.15
N LEU A 91 -19.06 -14.44 7.25
CA LEU A 91 -17.72 -15.04 7.34
C LEU A 91 -17.74 -16.43 7.97
N GLU A 92 -16.88 -17.29 7.44
CA GLU A 92 -16.79 -18.68 7.90
C GLU A 92 -15.73 -18.81 9.01
N ILE A 93 -16.18 -19.04 10.24
CA ILE A 93 -15.30 -19.23 11.41
C ILE A 93 -14.26 -20.35 11.18
N LEU A 94 -14.69 -21.46 10.55
CA LEU A 94 -13.84 -22.64 10.30
C LEU A 94 -12.74 -22.40 9.25
N LYS A 95 -12.74 -21.25 8.57
CA LYS A 95 -11.73 -20.87 7.58
C LYS A 95 -10.75 -19.80 8.08
N TYR A 96 -10.70 -19.57 9.40
CA TYR A 96 -9.83 -18.55 10.02
C TYR A 96 -10.04 -17.14 9.44
N GLN A 97 -11.27 -16.83 9.03
CA GLN A 97 -11.63 -15.50 8.52
C GLN A 97 -11.97 -14.50 9.63
N ILE A 98 -12.11 -14.99 10.87
CA ILE A 98 -12.42 -14.18 12.04
C ILE A 98 -11.40 -14.49 13.13
N PHE A 99 -10.66 -13.46 13.55
CA PHE A 99 -9.82 -13.49 14.73
C PHE A 99 -10.52 -12.74 15.84
N ARG A 100 -11.17 -13.48 16.76
CA ARG A 100 -11.73 -12.90 17.98
C ARG A 100 -10.59 -12.48 18.89
N LEU A 101 -10.44 -11.19 19.13
CA LEU A 101 -9.35 -10.62 19.90
C LEU A 101 -9.66 -10.71 21.41
N SER A 102 -10.04 -11.89 21.92
CA SER A 102 -10.33 -12.12 23.35
C SER A 102 -9.19 -12.84 24.06
N LYS A 103 -9.22 -12.84 25.41
CA LYS A 103 -8.40 -13.76 26.21
C LYS A 103 -8.81 -15.22 25.96
N ASP A 104 -10.10 -15.47 25.74
CA ASP A 104 -10.65 -16.84 25.57
C ASP A 104 -10.16 -17.52 24.29
N SER A 105 -9.75 -16.73 23.28
CA SER A 105 -9.16 -17.28 22.06
C SER A 105 -7.70 -17.68 22.21
N GLY A 106 -7.07 -17.39 23.37
CA GLY A 106 -5.65 -17.63 23.62
C GLY A 106 -4.70 -16.70 22.86
N LEU A 107 -5.22 -15.78 22.03
CA LEU A 107 -4.44 -14.82 21.25
C LEU A 107 -4.00 -13.60 22.07
N CYS A 108 -4.79 -13.23 23.08
CA CYS A 108 -4.63 -11.98 23.81
C CYS A 108 -4.30 -12.19 25.28
N ARG A 109 -3.50 -11.27 25.83
CA ARG A 109 -3.14 -11.19 27.25
C ARG A 109 -3.48 -9.82 27.82
N SER A 110 -3.85 -9.77 29.10
CA SER A 110 -4.03 -8.50 29.79
C SER A 110 -2.69 -7.80 29.99
N VAL A 111 -2.68 -6.48 29.84
CA VAL A 111 -1.54 -5.60 30.14
C VAL A 111 -2.04 -4.41 30.96
N GLU A 112 -1.10 -3.63 31.52
CA GLU A 112 -1.39 -2.41 32.30
C GLU A 112 -2.39 -2.63 33.44
N ASN A 113 -2.01 -3.44 34.42
CA ASN A 113 -2.86 -3.76 35.57
C ASN A 113 -4.27 -4.22 35.17
N ASN A 114 -4.36 -5.00 34.09
CA ASN A 114 -5.60 -5.53 33.51
C ASN A 114 -6.55 -4.51 32.87
N THR A 115 -6.09 -3.30 32.55
CA THR A 115 -6.92 -2.26 31.92
C THR A 115 -6.94 -2.34 30.39
N ALA A 116 -5.95 -3.01 29.79
CA ALA A 116 -5.85 -3.20 28.34
C ALA A 116 -5.56 -4.65 27.95
N LEU A 117 -5.86 -5.00 26.70
CA LEU A 117 -5.53 -6.25 26.05
C LEU A 117 -4.44 -6.01 25.01
N LEU A 118 -3.50 -6.94 24.94
CA LEU A 118 -2.49 -7.04 23.89
C LEU A 118 -2.62 -8.40 23.22
N CYS A 119 -2.87 -8.38 21.92
CA CYS A 119 -3.13 -9.54 21.07
C CYS A 119 -1.99 -9.67 20.07
N ASP A 120 -1.17 -10.71 20.23
CA ASP A 120 0.01 -10.94 19.41
C ASP A 120 -0.21 -12.21 18.59
N SER A 121 -0.24 -12.06 17.25
CA SER A 121 -0.42 -13.19 16.37
C SER A 121 0.91 -13.90 16.09
N LYS A 122 0.83 -15.23 15.95
CA LYS A 122 1.82 -15.95 15.15
C LYS A 122 1.66 -15.55 13.68
N GLU A 123 2.66 -15.88 12.87
CA GLU A 123 2.57 -15.70 11.43
C GLU A 123 1.47 -16.60 10.86
N TYR A 124 0.45 -15.97 10.28
CA TYR A 124 -0.67 -16.62 9.62
C TYR A 124 -0.41 -16.67 8.12
N GLN A 125 -0.33 -17.88 7.56
CA GLN A 125 -0.06 -18.08 6.14
C GLN A 125 -1.37 -18.20 5.35
N PHE A 126 -1.44 -17.50 4.22
CA PHE A 126 -2.54 -17.61 3.28
C PHE A 126 -2.26 -18.73 2.28
N LYS A 127 -3.13 -19.74 2.29
CA LYS A 127 -3.09 -20.84 1.32
C LYS A 127 -4.20 -20.65 0.29
N SER A 128 -3.82 -20.50 -0.97
CA SER A 128 -4.74 -20.30 -2.08
C SER A 128 -4.15 -20.87 -3.37
N ALA A 129 -5.01 -21.21 -4.34
CA ALA A 129 -4.56 -21.72 -5.63
C ALA A 129 -3.98 -20.63 -6.56
N ARG A 130 -4.31 -19.36 -6.30
CA ARG A 130 -3.83 -18.18 -7.01
C ARG A 130 -3.67 -17.02 -6.03
N GLU A 131 -3.09 -15.92 -6.50
CA GLU A 131 -3.08 -14.65 -5.79
C GLU A 131 -4.50 -14.14 -5.54
N ARG A 132 -4.73 -13.65 -4.33
CA ARG A 132 -6.07 -13.28 -3.85
C ARG A 132 -6.00 -12.00 -3.05
N TRP A 133 -6.91 -11.08 -3.32
CA TRP A 133 -7.10 -9.92 -2.46
C TRP A 133 -7.76 -10.33 -1.16
N TRP A 134 -7.21 -9.84 -0.05
CA TRP A 134 -7.80 -9.91 1.27
C TRP A 134 -8.00 -8.50 1.83
N PHE A 135 -9.20 -8.25 2.32
CA PHE A 135 -9.63 -7.00 2.95
C PHE A 135 -9.68 -7.23 4.45
N ILE A 136 -8.86 -6.49 5.18
CA ILE A 136 -8.73 -6.57 6.62
C ILE A 136 -9.60 -5.49 7.25
N VAL A 137 -10.45 -5.92 8.17
CA VAL A 137 -11.46 -5.09 8.82
C VAL A 137 -11.38 -5.30 10.31
N ILE A 138 -11.63 -4.24 11.08
CA ILE A 138 -11.82 -4.32 12.53
C ILE A 138 -13.30 -4.11 12.81
N SER A 139 -13.83 -4.89 13.74
CA SER A 139 -15.22 -4.78 14.18
C SER A 139 -15.37 -4.96 15.68
N ASN A 140 -16.42 -4.38 16.23
CA ASN A 140 -16.81 -4.47 17.63
C ASN A 140 -18.33 -4.53 17.71
N CYS A 141 -18.88 -5.69 17.42
CA CYS A 141 -20.33 -5.85 17.37
C CYS A 141 -20.98 -5.97 18.75
N MET A 142 -20.19 -6.07 19.83
CA MET A 142 -20.68 -6.22 21.20
C MET A 142 -20.77 -4.90 21.97
N ALA A 143 -19.97 -3.88 21.61
CA ALA A 143 -20.02 -2.58 22.24
C ALA A 143 -20.87 -1.57 21.44
N ARG A 144 -21.31 -0.51 22.13
CA ARG A 144 -21.90 0.69 21.50
C ARG A 144 -20.91 1.86 21.41
N SER A 145 -19.68 1.66 21.89
CA SER A 145 -18.65 2.68 22.04
C SER A 145 -17.74 2.83 20.83
N GLY A 146 -18.03 2.14 19.72
CA GLY A 146 -17.20 2.18 18.52
C GLY A 146 -15.92 1.34 18.66
N LEU A 147 -14.87 1.80 17.99
CA LEU A 147 -13.57 1.17 17.92
C LEU A 147 -12.49 2.09 18.48
N LEU A 148 -11.69 1.55 19.40
CA LEU A 148 -10.43 2.13 19.82
C LEU A 148 -9.39 1.03 19.90
N LEU A 149 -8.37 1.07 19.05
CA LEU A 149 -7.24 0.17 19.13
C LEU A 149 -5.97 0.78 18.53
N HIS A 150 -4.83 0.30 19.00
CA HIS A 150 -3.54 0.45 18.34
C HIS A 150 -3.26 -0.83 17.57
N TYR A 151 -2.81 -0.72 16.33
CA TYR A 151 -2.46 -1.87 15.52
C TYR A 151 -1.07 -1.70 14.92
N ASP A 152 -0.42 -2.83 14.71
CA ASP A 152 0.84 -3.00 14.01
C ASP A 152 0.69 -4.28 13.17
N MET A 153 0.74 -4.15 11.85
CA MET A 153 0.52 -5.27 10.93
C MET A 153 1.62 -5.38 9.88
N TRP A 154 2.08 -6.61 9.70
CA TRP A 154 3.02 -7.03 8.67
C TRP A 154 2.28 -7.93 7.69
N LEU A 155 2.10 -7.42 6.47
CA LEU A 155 1.54 -8.16 5.34
C LEU A 155 2.67 -8.41 4.36
N ARG A 156 2.98 -9.68 4.09
CA ARG A 156 4.16 -10.06 3.34
C ARG A 156 3.86 -11.10 2.26
N ASN A 157 4.64 -11.09 1.18
CA ASN A 157 4.58 -12.05 0.07
C ASN A 157 5.93 -12.71 -0.25
N GLY A 158 6.99 -12.32 0.47
CA GLY A 158 8.33 -12.83 0.30
C GLY A 158 9.02 -13.01 1.64
N GLU A 159 10.18 -13.66 1.60
CA GLU A 159 11.01 -13.88 2.79
C GLU A 159 11.46 -12.54 3.40
N PRO A 160 11.60 -12.48 4.74
CA PRO A 160 12.15 -11.32 5.41
C PRO A 160 13.52 -10.91 4.85
N GLY A 161 13.69 -9.63 4.52
CA GLY A 161 14.87 -9.07 3.89
C GLY A 161 14.84 -9.04 2.35
N ASN A 162 13.83 -9.63 1.69
CA ASN A 162 13.73 -9.59 0.24
C ASN A 162 13.15 -8.26 -0.28
N LEU A 163 14.04 -7.38 -0.73
CA LEU A 163 13.72 -6.05 -1.26
C LEU A 163 12.59 -6.04 -2.30
N PHE A 164 12.53 -7.04 -3.18
CA PHE A 164 11.63 -7.02 -4.34
C PHE A 164 10.29 -7.71 -4.08
N ARG A 165 10.15 -8.44 -2.97
CA ARG A 165 9.02 -9.34 -2.75
C ARG A 165 8.37 -9.17 -1.39
N GLU A 166 9.15 -8.95 -0.32
CA GLU A 166 8.67 -9.07 1.05
C GLU A 166 7.40 -8.23 1.27
N HIS A 167 7.46 -6.94 0.97
CA HIS A 167 6.40 -5.99 1.32
C HIS A 167 5.43 -5.70 0.17
N PHE A 168 5.67 -6.23 -1.01
CA PHE A 168 4.88 -5.94 -2.19
C PHE A 168 3.62 -6.82 -2.23
N SER A 169 2.47 -6.19 -2.39
CA SER A 169 1.25 -6.92 -2.74
C SER A 169 1.41 -7.56 -4.12
N ALA A 170 0.74 -8.68 -4.38
CA ALA A 170 0.97 -9.47 -5.59
C ALA A 170 0.72 -8.68 -6.89
N ASP A 171 -0.19 -7.71 -6.88
CA ASP A 171 -0.47 -6.78 -7.98
C ASP A 171 0.59 -5.68 -8.16
N GLU A 172 1.47 -5.50 -7.18
CA GLU A 172 2.56 -4.53 -7.21
C GLU A 172 3.94 -5.17 -7.44
N ILE A 173 4.01 -6.50 -7.41
CA ILE A 173 5.24 -7.23 -7.74
C ILE A 173 5.67 -6.89 -9.17
N TYR A 174 6.98 -6.76 -9.39
CA TYR A 174 7.64 -6.33 -10.63
C TYR A 174 7.55 -4.84 -10.96
N ILE A 175 6.75 -4.03 -10.27
CA ILE A 175 6.72 -2.58 -10.55
C ILE A 175 8.13 -1.98 -10.38
N LEU A 176 8.86 -2.35 -9.32
CA LEU A 176 10.22 -1.85 -9.11
C LEU A 176 11.17 -2.28 -10.25
N GLU A 177 11.18 -3.56 -10.60
CA GLU A 177 12.05 -4.09 -11.65
C GLU A 177 11.75 -3.49 -13.03
N PHE A 178 10.48 -3.31 -13.38
CA PHE A 178 10.10 -2.64 -14.61
C PHE A 178 10.53 -1.16 -14.62
N ASN A 179 10.39 -0.45 -13.49
CA ASN A 179 10.88 0.93 -13.39
C ASN A 179 12.41 1.01 -13.53
N ILE A 180 13.16 0.07 -12.96
CA ILE A 180 14.61 -0.03 -13.15
C ILE A 180 14.93 -0.26 -14.64
N GLY A 181 14.22 -1.17 -15.32
CA GLY A 181 14.38 -1.40 -16.76
C GLY A 181 14.10 -0.14 -17.59
N PHE A 182 12.99 0.55 -17.31
CA PHE A 182 12.63 1.80 -17.99
C PHE A 182 13.62 2.94 -17.72
N PHE A 183 14.21 2.99 -16.53
CA PHE A 183 15.26 3.97 -16.22
C PHE A 183 16.46 3.82 -17.16
N PHE A 184 16.94 2.59 -17.38
CA PHE A 184 18.08 2.35 -18.28
C PHE A 184 17.72 2.65 -19.73
N LEU A 185 16.55 2.21 -20.20
CA LEU A 185 16.10 2.46 -21.57
C LEU A 185 15.94 3.96 -21.83
N GLN A 186 15.30 4.69 -20.90
CA GLN A 186 15.11 6.13 -21.01
C GLN A 186 16.44 6.89 -20.95
N SER A 187 17.38 6.45 -20.12
CA SER A 187 18.73 7.03 -20.06
C SER A 187 19.47 6.86 -21.39
N ALA A 188 19.41 5.68 -22.00
CA ALA A 188 20.01 5.43 -23.31
C ALA A 188 19.38 6.33 -24.40
N LEU A 189 18.05 6.41 -24.45
CA LEU A 189 17.33 7.28 -25.38
C LEU A 189 17.72 8.75 -25.20
N LEU A 190 17.82 9.23 -23.97
CA LEU A 190 18.22 10.61 -23.68
C LEU A 190 19.66 10.89 -24.14
N VAL A 191 20.60 9.96 -23.93
CA VAL A 191 21.97 10.09 -24.43
C VAL A 191 21.98 10.21 -25.95
N LEU A 192 21.29 9.33 -26.67
CA LEU A 192 21.18 9.41 -28.13
C LEU A 192 20.55 10.73 -28.59
N ALA A 193 19.48 11.17 -27.94
CA ALA A 193 18.81 12.43 -28.24
C ALA A 193 19.73 13.64 -28.03
N VAL A 194 20.52 13.65 -26.96
CA VAL A 194 21.51 14.71 -26.70
C VAL A 194 22.62 14.71 -27.76
N LEU A 195 23.12 13.54 -28.17
CA LEU A 195 24.12 13.43 -29.24
C LEU A 195 23.60 14.01 -30.56
N ILE A 196 22.35 13.68 -30.94
CA ILE A 196 21.68 14.23 -32.12
C ILE A 196 21.47 15.74 -31.96
N ALA A 197 21.06 16.22 -30.77
CA ALA A 197 20.89 17.64 -30.48
C ALA A 197 22.18 18.44 -30.73
N ILE A 198 23.33 17.90 -30.28
CA ILE A 198 24.64 18.53 -30.47
C ILE A 198 24.96 18.62 -31.96
N ARG A 199 24.70 17.54 -32.73
CA ARG A 199 24.93 17.52 -34.19
C ARG A 199 24.03 18.52 -34.91
N LEU A 200 22.75 18.59 -34.57
CA LEU A 200 21.79 19.54 -35.15
C LEU A 200 22.14 20.99 -34.80
N ARG A 201 22.58 21.25 -33.56
CA ARG A 201 23.01 22.58 -33.13
C ARG A 201 24.22 23.08 -33.91
N LYS A 202 25.21 22.21 -34.17
CA LYS A 202 26.37 22.56 -35.02
C LYS A 202 25.96 22.95 -36.44
N LYS A 203 24.88 22.36 -36.97
CA LYS A 203 24.32 22.67 -38.29
C LYS A 203 23.29 23.80 -38.30
N GLN A 204 22.99 24.44 -37.16
CA GLN A 204 21.91 25.42 -37.02
C GLN A 204 20.50 24.87 -37.41
N LEU A 205 20.30 23.55 -37.30
CA LEU A 205 19.04 22.86 -37.62
C LEU A 205 18.26 22.43 -36.37
N LEU A 206 18.60 22.97 -35.19
CA LEU A 206 17.96 22.60 -33.93
C LEU A 206 16.65 23.37 -33.72
N HIS A 207 15.55 22.77 -34.20
CA HIS A 207 14.21 23.35 -34.08
C HIS A 207 13.66 23.34 -32.64
N THR A 208 12.74 24.26 -32.34
CA THR A 208 12.09 24.39 -31.02
C THR A 208 11.35 23.13 -30.60
N THR A 209 10.69 22.42 -31.53
CA THR A 209 10.00 21.15 -31.24
C THR A 209 10.96 20.09 -30.69
N TYR A 210 12.19 20.03 -31.20
CA TYR A 210 13.21 19.11 -30.70
C TYR A 210 13.66 19.48 -29.27
N LYS A 211 13.72 20.78 -28.96
CA LYS A 211 14.04 21.25 -27.59
C LYS A 211 12.94 20.86 -26.60
N ILE A 212 11.67 20.97 -27.00
CA ILE A 212 10.52 20.52 -26.19
C ILE A 212 10.59 19.01 -25.97
N PHE A 213 10.89 18.23 -27.02
CA PHE A 213 11.10 16.79 -26.89
C PHE A 213 12.23 16.46 -25.89
N LEU A 214 13.38 17.13 -25.97
CA LEU A 214 14.47 16.94 -24.99
C LEU A 214 14.03 17.25 -23.57
N LEU A 215 13.31 18.36 -23.35
CA LEU A 215 12.76 18.70 -22.04
C LEU A 215 11.81 17.61 -21.53
N SER A 216 10.91 17.10 -22.38
CA SER A 216 10.02 15.99 -21.99
C SER A 216 10.78 14.71 -21.65
N ALA A 217 11.86 14.39 -22.38
CA ALA A 217 12.68 13.22 -22.11
C ALA A 217 13.43 13.33 -20.77
N VAL A 218 13.90 14.54 -20.42
CA VAL A 218 14.50 14.84 -19.11
C VAL A 218 13.47 14.73 -17.98
N LEU A 219 12.28 15.31 -18.16
CA LEU A 219 11.20 15.24 -17.16
C LEU A 219 10.73 13.80 -16.93
N LEU A 220 10.65 12.99 -18.00
CA LEU A 220 10.31 11.58 -17.90
C LEU A 220 11.38 10.79 -17.12
N LEU A 221 12.66 11.02 -17.41
CA LEU A 221 13.75 10.38 -16.68
C LEU A 221 13.73 10.76 -15.19
N PHE A 222 13.46 12.04 -14.89
CA PHE A 222 13.31 12.52 -13.52
C PHE A 222 12.16 11.82 -12.81
N SER A 223 10.98 11.72 -13.44
CA SER A 223 9.83 11.00 -12.90
C SER A 223 10.14 9.53 -12.61
N ILE A 224 10.77 8.82 -13.55
CA ILE A 224 11.14 7.41 -13.35
C ILE A 224 12.13 7.26 -12.19
N THR A 225 13.09 8.17 -12.07
CA THR A 225 14.07 8.16 -10.98
C THR A 225 13.38 8.30 -9.62
N LEU A 226 12.44 9.24 -9.48
CA LEU A 226 11.64 9.38 -8.27
C LEU A 226 10.84 8.11 -7.97
N THR A 227 10.20 7.52 -8.98
CA THR A 227 9.44 6.27 -8.83
C THR A 227 10.33 5.12 -8.34
N CYS A 228 11.52 4.95 -8.92
CA CYS A 228 12.50 3.95 -8.46
C CYS A 228 12.87 4.16 -6.99
N ILE A 229 13.19 5.40 -6.60
CA ILE A 229 13.52 5.73 -5.21
C ILE A 229 12.35 5.39 -4.28
N ALA A 230 11.12 5.70 -4.67
CA ALA A 230 9.91 5.36 -3.92
C ALA A 230 9.79 3.87 -3.66
N TYR A 231 9.92 3.06 -4.71
CA TYR A 231 9.71 1.63 -4.63
C TYR A 231 10.89 0.89 -4.00
N ILE A 232 12.12 1.39 -4.13
CA ILE A 232 13.28 0.90 -3.36
C ILE A 232 13.05 1.16 -1.87
N SER A 233 12.64 2.38 -1.50
CA SER A 233 12.33 2.71 -0.11
C SER A 233 11.19 1.83 0.44
N TYR A 234 10.14 1.63 -0.35
CA TYR A 234 9.03 0.74 0.01
C TYR A 234 9.50 -0.70 0.21
N GLY A 235 10.29 -1.24 -0.71
CA GLY A 235 10.86 -2.59 -0.59
C GLY A 235 11.80 -2.76 0.59
N ALA A 236 12.53 -1.72 0.99
CA ALA A 236 13.53 -1.81 2.06
C ALA A 236 12.93 -1.70 3.47
N THR A 237 11.81 -0.99 3.60
CA THR A 237 11.25 -0.64 4.91
C THR A 237 9.83 -1.15 5.12
N GLY A 238 9.22 -1.68 4.06
CA GLY A 238 7.80 -1.99 4.01
C GLY A 238 6.91 -0.77 3.95
N ASN A 239 7.50 0.41 3.78
CA ASN A 239 6.83 1.69 3.92
C ASN A 239 6.45 2.39 2.63
N LYS A 240 5.17 2.45 2.30
CA LYS A 240 4.72 3.15 1.10
C LYS A 240 4.54 4.65 1.36
N SER A 241 5.41 5.49 0.78
CA SER A 241 5.27 6.95 0.86
C SER A 241 4.00 7.42 0.16
N THR A 242 3.08 8.05 0.90
CA THR A 242 1.86 8.66 0.35
C THR A 242 2.17 9.81 -0.59
N VAL A 243 3.18 10.64 -0.27
CA VAL A 243 3.57 11.80 -1.08
C VAL A 243 4.10 11.35 -2.44
N LEU A 244 5.05 10.42 -2.49
CA LEU A 244 5.57 9.92 -3.78
C LEU A 244 4.50 9.12 -4.55
N HIS A 245 3.63 8.39 -3.86
CA HIS A 245 2.53 7.69 -4.51
C HIS A 245 1.57 8.66 -5.21
N TYR A 246 1.25 9.82 -4.63
CA TYR A 246 0.42 10.84 -5.30
C TYR A 246 1.17 11.58 -6.41
N MET A 247 2.47 11.83 -6.26
CA MET A 247 3.27 12.50 -7.31
C MET A 247 3.49 11.62 -8.56
N CYS A 248 3.53 10.30 -8.41
CA CYS A 248 3.72 9.36 -9.52
C CYS A 248 2.41 8.89 -10.16
N LYS A 249 1.25 9.23 -9.57
CA LYS A 249 -0.06 8.86 -10.10
C LYS A 249 -0.58 10.02 -10.93
N THR A 250 -0.93 9.76 -12.19
CA THR A 250 -1.71 10.72 -12.97
C THR A 250 -2.99 11.09 -12.19
N PRO A 251 -3.44 12.35 -12.23
CA PRO A 251 -4.59 12.80 -11.46
C PRO A 251 -5.82 12.03 -11.93
N LYS A 252 -6.19 10.97 -11.21
CA LYS A 252 -7.56 10.50 -11.19
C LYS A 252 -8.33 11.52 -10.35
N THR A 253 -9.34 12.12 -10.98
CA THR A 253 -10.25 13.12 -10.44
C THR A 253 -10.52 12.92 -8.93
N PRO A 254 -10.40 13.97 -8.11
CA PRO A 254 -10.82 13.91 -6.71
C PRO A 254 -12.34 13.71 -6.69
N ASN A 255 -12.82 12.88 -5.78
CA ASN A 255 -14.24 12.50 -5.60
C ASN A 255 -14.79 11.49 -6.63
N ARG A 256 -14.21 10.29 -6.64
CA ARG A 256 -14.98 9.04 -6.72
C ARG A 256 -14.11 7.88 -6.24
N GLN A 257 -14.22 7.51 -4.96
CA GLN A 257 -13.92 6.14 -4.52
C GLN A 257 -15.02 5.19 -5.02
N SER A 258 -15.32 5.25 -6.32
CA SER A 258 -16.01 4.18 -7.01
C SER A 258 -14.95 3.15 -7.35
N TYR A 259 -14.78 2.18 -6.46
CA TYR A 259 -14.14 0.91 -6.80
C TYR A 259 -15.05 0.19 -7.81
N SER A 260 -15.00 0.61 -9.07
CA SER A 260 -15.77 0.00 -10.15
C SER A 260 -15.00 -1.19 -10.72
N LEU A 261 -15.48 -2.38 -10.37
CA LEU A 261 -15.83 -3.55 -11.20
C LEU A 261 -15.13 -3.87 -12.56
N HIS A 262 -14.06 -3.19 -12.99
CA HIS A 262 -13.45 -3.41 -14.31
C HIS A 262 -12.22 -4.32 -14.32
N ASP A 263 -11.77 -4.81 -13.16
CA ASP A 263 -10.63 -5.74 -13.06
C ASP A 263 -11.08 -7.20 -12.81
N LEU A 264 -12.33 -7.55 -13.16
CA LEU A 264 -12.90 -8.91 -13.02
C LEU A 264 -13.50 -9.45 -14.33
N THR A 265 -12.79 -9.24 -15.44
CA THR A 265 -12.89 -10.07 -16.65
C THR A 265 -11.50 -10.33 -17.20
#